data_AF-A0A924MWB5-F1
#
_entry.id   AF-A0A924MWB5-F1
#
_cell.length_a   1.000
_cell.length_b   1.000
_cell.length_c   1.000
_cell.angle_alpha   90.00
_cell.angle_beta   90.00
_cell.angle_gamma   90.00
#
_symmetry.space_group_name_H-M   'P 1'
#
loop_
_entity.id
_entity.type
_entity.pdbx_description
1 polymer ?
#
loop_
_entity_poly.entity_id
_entity_poly.type
_entity_poly.pdbx_seq_one_letter_code
_entity_poly.pdbx_strand_id
1 'polypeptide(L)'
;MRLNSIKLSGFKSFADPTTFQLPGQRVGVVGPNGCGKSNIMDAVRWVLGESKASELRGESMLDVIFNGSGSRKPASRASVELVFNNESARAGGPWNQFSEIAVKRVLTREGGSSYFINNQPVRRRDVQDVFLGTGLGPRAYAIIGQGTISRIIESRPEELRLFLEEAAGVSKYKERRRETENRLKDTRDNLLRVDDILRELNNNLEKLERQAEVASKYKTLQEAGTTKLHQLWFLKHRDASTEADRVKLAVLESTNALEARMADLRHVEAQLEEVRVAHYASSDRLHLSQGELAQAQLEVSRLEERIRYVVEGRQRAEQRLAELQTQNAQWLDRQEQAKRELEGNAEAIAGAAEQAELLAAQAEEEGQRLPDFEEAVRAAQARASGQRGEVTQVQQQIQVLPAESRSIEEQARALRSRRERLAAER
;
A
#
# COMPACT_ATOMS: atom_id res chain seq x y z
N MET A 1 -52.20 -77.93 70.49
CA MET A 1 -52.58 -76.66 71.13
C MET A 1 -53.94 -76.82 71.77
N ARG A 2 -54.10 -76.38 73.02
CA ARG A 2 -55.34 -76.46 73.78
C ARG A 2 -55.64 -75.11 74.43
N LEU A 3 -56.90 -74.67 74.40
CA LEU A 3 -57.30 -73.40 75.03
C LEU A 3 -57.47 -73.60 76.55
N ASN A 4 -56.65 -72.91 77.35
CA ASN A 4 -56.66 -72.97 78.82
C ASN A 4 -57.61 -71.94 79.42
N SER A 5 -57.58 -70.70 78.94
CA SER A 5 -58.42 -69.63 79.47
C SER A 5 -58.82 -68.61 78.40
N ILE A 6 -59.98 -67.99 78.63
CA ILE A 6 -60.51 -66.88 77.83
C ILE A 6 -60.73 -65.70 78.78
N LYS A 7 -60.07 -64.58 78.52
CA LYS A 7 -60.27 -63.34 79.27
C LYS A 7 -60.96 -62.32 78.38
N LEU A 8 -62.11 -61.82 78.81
CA LEU A 8 -62.95 -60.85 78.10
C LEU A 8 -63.03 -59.57 78.91
N SER A 9 -62.95 -58.42 78.27
CA SER A 9 -63.24 -57.12 78.91
C SER A 9 -63.79 -56.16 77.88
N GLY A 10 -64.91 -55.49 78.20
CA GLY A 10 -65.58 -54.56 77.29
C GLY A 10 -66.06 -55.20 75.98
N PHE A 11 -66.26 -56.52 75.94
CA PHE A 11 -66.62 -57.26 74.73
C PHE A 11 -68.10 -57.65 74.73
N LYS A 12 -68.87 -57.14 73.79
CA LYS A 12 -70.31 -57.40 73.60
C LYS A 12 -71.15 -57.29 74.88
N SER A 13 -71.51 -58.41 75.50
CA SER A 13 -72.30 -58.49 76.75
C SER A 13 -71.45 -58.45 78.02
N PHE A 14 -70.12 -58.53 77.89
CA PHE A 14 -69.17 -58.59 79.00
C PHE A 14 -68.56 -57.20 79.24
N ALA A 15 -69.21 -56.40 80.09
CA ALA A 15 -68.73 -55.07 80.44
C ALA A 15 -67.45 -55.12 81.30
N ASP A 16 -67.46 -55.94 82.36
CA ASP A 16 -66.35 -56.06 83.31
C ASP A 16 -65.36 -57.16 82.88
N PRO A 17 -64.08 -57.05 83.28
CA PRO A 17 -63.10 -58.11 83.07
C PRO A 17 -63.58 -59.46 83.64
N THR A 18 -63.81 -60.43 82.76
CA THR A 18 -64.29 -61.77 83.09
C THR A 18 -63.31 -62.80 82.55
N THR A 19 -62.89 -63.74 83.39
CA THR A 19 -61.98 -64.82 83.01
C THR A 19 -62.70 -66.16 83.09
N PHE A 20 -62.75 -66.89 81.98
CA PHE A 20 -63.25 -68.26 81.90
C PHE A 20 -62.08 -69.23 81.86
N GLN A 21 -62.04 -70.16 82.81
CA GLN A 21 -61.07 -71.25 82.84
C GLN A 21 -61.67 -72.49 82.16
N LEU A 22 -60.86 -73.19 81.35
CA LEU A 22 -61.29 -74.35 80.55
C LEU A 22 -60.47 -75.61 80.93
N PRO A 23 -60.67 -76.17 82.15
CA PRO A 23 -59.82 -77.21 82.71
C PRO A 23 -60.00 -78.60 82.08
N GLY A 24 -61.09 -78.85 81.33
CA GLY A 24 -61.42 -80.16 80.73
C GLY A 24 -61.31 -80.21 79.20
N GLN A 25 -61.34 -81.43 78.63
CA GLN A 25 -61.44 -81.64 77.16
C GLN A 25 -62.84 -81.35 76.62
N ARG A 26 -63.87 -81.46 77.47
CA ARG A 26 -65.26 -81.12 77.19
C ARG A 26 -65.71 -80.09 78.22
N VAL A 27 -66.16 -78.93 77.75
CA VAL A 27 -66.69 -77.86 78.60
C VAL A 27 -68.06 -77.46 78.05
N GLY A 28 -69.08 -77.49 78.92
CA GLY A 28 -70.42 -77.04 78.57
C GLY A 28 -70.64 -75.59 79.02
N VAL A 29 -71.03 -74.73 78.09
CA VAL A 29 -71.47 -73.35 78.41
C VAL A 29 -72.99 -73.33 78.40
N VAL A 30 -73.59 -73.23 79.59
CA VAL A 30 -75.05 -73.24 79.79
C VAL A 30 -75.54 -71.92 80.37
N GLY A 31 -76.82 -71.62 80.16
CA GLY A 31 -77.46 -70.39 80.63
C GLY A 31 -78.73 -70.08 79.85
N PRO A 32 -79.55 -69.11 80.30
CA PRO A 32 -80.80 -68.73 79.63
C PRO A 32 -80.54 -68.03 78.28
N ASN A 33 -81.57 -67.91 77.44
CA ASN A 33 -81.46 -67.18 76.18
C ASN A 33 -81.13 -65.70 76.45
N GLY A 34 -80.24 -65.12 75.64
CA GLY A 34 -79.78 -63.74 75.82
C GLY A 34 -78.65 -63.51 76.83
N CYS A 35 -78.20 -64.53 77.58
CA CYS A 35 -77.12 -64.35 78.58
C CYS A 35 -75.70 -64.29 78.01
N GLY A 36 -75.54 -64.13 76.69
CA GLY A 36 -74.23 -63.95 76.06
C GLY A 36 -73.40 -65.23 75.82
N LYS A 37 -73.96 -66.43 75.96
CA LYS A 37 -73.26 -67.72 75.68
C LYS A 37 -72.58 -67.73 74.31
N SER A 38 -73.36 -67.34 73.33
CA SER A 38 -72.98 -67.18 71.93
C SER A 38 -71.81 -66.22 71.74
N ASN A 39 -71.73 -65.15 72.53
CA ASN A 39 -70.69 -64.13 72.42
C ASN A 39 -69.30 -64.67 72.80
N ILE A 40 -69.22 -65.75 73.59
CA ILE A 40 -67.93 -66.39 73.92
C ILE A 40 -67.30 -66.98 72.65
N MET A 41 -68.09 -67.63 71.79
CA MET A 41 -67.60 -68.15 70.50
C MET A 41 -67.19 -67.02 69.55
N ASP A 42 -67.93 -65.92 69.54
CA ASP A 42 -67.58 -64.75 68.73
C ASP A 42 -66.26 -64.12 69.19
N ALA A 43 -66.00 -64.10 70.51
CA ALA A 43 -64.73 -63.63 71.06
C ALA A 43 -63.54 -64.47 70.59
N VAL A 44 -63.70 -65.80 70.54
CA VAL A 44 -62.66 -66.71 70.04
C VAL A 44 -62.38 -66.45 68.56
N ARG A 45 -63.42 -66.39 67.71
CA ARG A 45 -63.28 -66.10 66.27
C ARG A 45 -62.63 -64.74 66.01
N TRP A 46 -63.03 -63.74 66.80
CA TRP A 46 -62.53 -62.38 66.67
C TRP A 46 -61.02 -62.30 66.95
N VAL A 47 -60.52 -62.97 67.99
CA VAL A 47 -59.06 -62.98 68.28
C VAL A 47 -58.26 -63.75 67.24
N LEU A 48 -58.81 -64.84 66.69
CA LEU A 48 -58.16 -65.65 65.65
C LEU A 48 -58.11 -64.97 64.26
N GLY A 49 -58.59 -63.73 64.17
CA GLY A 49 -58.37 -62.85 63.01
C GLY A 49 -59.53 -62.76 62.04
N GLU A 50 -60.75 -63.12 62.45
CA GLU A 50 -61.97 -62.84 61.67
C GLU A 50 -62.14 -61.32 61.51
N SER A 51 -62.39 -60.90 60.27
CA SER A 51 -62.51 -59.50 59.84
C SER A 51 -63.90 -59.12 59.36
N LYS A 52 -64.78 -60.09 59.13
CA LYS A 52 -66.17 -59.86 58.74
C LYS A 52 -67.05 -59.70 59.98
N ALA A 53 -67.67 -58.53 60.12
CA ALA A 53 -68.60 -58.23 61.22
C ALA A 53 -69.82 -59.18 61.22
N SER A 54 -70.30 -59.57 60.04
CA SER A 54 -71.44 -60.49 59.87
C SER A 54 -71.21 -61.86 60.50
N GLU A 55 -69.99 -62.41 60.40
CA GLU A 55 -69.61 -63.70 61.01
C GLU A 55 -69.49 -63.62 62.54
N LEU A 56 -69.40 -62.40 63.07
CA LEU A 56 -69.42 -62.09 64.50
C LEU A 56 -70.80 -61.62 64.97
N ARG A 57 -71.88 -61.76 64.17
CA ARG A 57 -73.22 -61.30 64.53
C ARG A 57 -73.27 -59.82 64.95
N GLY A 58 -72.58 -58.97 64.19
CA GLY A 58 -72.65 -57.52 64.27
C GLY A 58 -72.75 -56.91 62.88
N GLU A 59 -73.18 -55.65 62.78
CA GLU A 59 -73.26 -54.92 61.51
C GLU A 59 -71.92 -54.22 61.22
N SER A 60 -71.26 -53.73 62.27
CA SER A 60 -69.94 -53.11 62.24
C SER A 60 -68.95 -53.85 63.14
N MET A 61 -67.65 -53.76 62.81
CA MET A 61 -66.60 -54.27 63.68
C MET A 61 -66.54 -53.54 65.02
N LEU A 62 -67.10 -52.33 65.13
CA LEU A 62 -67.22 -51.59 66.39
C LEU A 62 -68.27 -52.21 67.34
N ASP A 63 -69.22 -53.00 66.82
CA ASP A 63 -70.29 -53.63 67.62
C ASP A 63 -69.78 -54.75 68.54
N VAL A 64 -68.50 -55.11 68.43
CA VAL A 64 -67.83 -55.99 69.39
C VAL A 64 -67.56 -55.28 70.72
N ILE A 65 -67.60 -53.94 70.77
CA ILE A 65 -67.40 -53.15 71.98
C ILE A 65 -68.72 -53.08 72.77
N PHE A 66 -68.65 -53.28 74.08
CA PHE A 66 -69.81 -53.17 74.98
C PHE A 66 -70.45 -51.77 74.84
N ASN A 67 -71.67 -51.73 74.31
CA ASN A 67 -72.37 -50.48 73.97
C ASN A 67 -73.14 -49.83 75.13
N GLY A 68 -73.02 -50.36 76.36
CA GLY A 68 -73.73 -49.86 77.53
C GLY A 68 -74.97 -50.69 77.85
N SER A 69 -75.44 -50.57 79.09
CA SER A 69 -76.74 -51.08 79.54
C SER A 69 -77.41 -50.02 80.42
N GLY A 70 -78.68 -50.19 80.78
CA GLY A 70 -79.39 -49.22 81.63
C GLY A 70 -78.69 -48.90 82.97
N SER A 71 -77.80 -49.78 83.45
CA SER A 71 -77.02 -49.60 84.67
C SER A 71 -75.51 -49.40 84.45
N ARG A 72 -75.00 -49.45 83.21
CA ARG A 72 -73.55 -49.42 82.93
C ARG A 72 -73.20 -48.57 81.71
N LYS A 73 -72.16 -47.76 81.86
CA LYS A 73 -71.65 -46.92 80.76
C LYS A 73 -71.04 -47.77 79.63
N PRO A 74 -71.08 -47.29 78.38
CA PRO A 74 -70.42 -47.96 77.26
C PRO A 74 -68.90 -48.05 77.46
N ALA A 75 -68.27 -49.14 77.02
CA ALA A 75 -66.83 -49.31 77.09
C ALA A 75 -66.11 -48.54 75.98
N SER A 76 -64.94 -47.98 76.27
CA SER A 76 -64.09 -47.29 75.28
C SER A 76 -63.28 -48.25 74.40
N ARG A 77 -63.06 -49.48 74.87
CA ARG A 77 -62.33 -50.54 74.16
C ARG A 77 -62.90 -51.91 74.48
N ALA A 78 -62.74 -52.84 73.53
CA ALA A 78 -62.90 -54.27 73.76
C ALA A 78 -61.52 -54.94 73.76
N SER A 79 -61.30 -55.86 74.68
CA SER A 79 -60.13 -56.74 74.66
C SER A 79 -60.52 -58.17 74.96
N VAL A 80 -59.98 -59.08 74.17
CA VAL A 80 -60.11 -60.52 74.36
C VAL A 80 -58.72 -61.12 74.31
N GLU A 81 -58.39 -61.92 75.31
CA GLU A 81 -57.14 -62.68 75.39
C GLU A 81 -57.47 -64.17 75.49
N LEU A 82 -56.89 -64.96 74.60
CA LEU A 82 -56.98 -66.41 74.56
C LEU A 82 -55.63 -66.98 74.97
N VAL A 83 -55.61 -67.81 76.00
CA VAL A 83 -54.38 -68.43 76.49
C VAL A 83 -54.38 -69.90 76.09
N PHE A 84 -53.40 -70.31 75.30
CA PHE A 84 -53.27 -71.67 74.78
C PHE A 84 -52.07 -72.39 75.39
N ASN A 85 -52.28 -73.62 75.85
CA ASN A 85 -51.21 -74.57 76.11
C ASN A 85 -50.65 -75.10 74.77
N ASN A 86 -49.34 -74.98 74.60
CA ASN A 86 -48.56 -75.43 73.44
C ASN A 86 -47.53 -76.53 73.78
N GLU A 87 -47.75 -77.35 74.81
CA GLU A 87 -46.88 -78.52 75.12
C GLU A 87 -46.66 -79.46 73.92
N SER A 88 -47.65 -79.56 73.02
CA SER A 88 -47.56 -80.36 71.79
C SER A 88 -46.68 -79.74 70.68
N ALA A 89 -46.10 -78.55 70.90
CA ALA A 89 -45.27 -77.81 69.95
C ALA A 89 -45.87 -77.69 68.54
N ARG A 90 -47.17 -77.38 68.45
CA ARG A 90 -47.91 -77.31 67.17
C ARG A 90 -48.04 -75.89 66.63
N ALA A 91 -47.63 -74.87 67.39
CA ALA A 91 -47.68 -73.49 66.93
C ALA A 91 -46.69 -73.22 65.79
N GLY A 92 -47.10 -72.40 64.83
CA GLY A 92 -46.26 -71.95 63.73
C GLY A 92 -45.27 -70.84 64.14
N GLY A 93 -44.12 -70.80 63.48
CA GLY A 93 -43.17 -69.69 63.59
C GLY A 93 -42.29 -69.70 64.86
N PRO A 94 -41.70 -68.56 65.23
CA PRO A 94 -40.78 -68.46 66.38
C PRO A 94 -41.47 -68.71 67.73
N TRP A 95 -42.80 -68.66 67.76
CA TRP A 95 -43.62 -68.81 68.96
C TRP A 95 -43.74 -70.25 69.46
N ASN A 96 -43.28 -71.23 68.68
CA ASN A 96 -43.34 -72.64 69.07
C ASN A 96 -42.44 -73.01 70.27
N GLN A 97 -41.51 -72.12 70.62
CA GLN A 97 -40.59 -72.31 71.75
C GLN A 97 -41.27 -72.12 73.11
N PHE A 98 -42.44 -71.46 73.15
CA PHE A 98 -43.17 -71.19 74.38
C PHE A 98 -44.16 -72.33 74.68
N SER A 99 -44.18 -72.76 75.95
CA SER A 99 -45.13 -73.75 76.47
C SER A 99 -46.56 -73.19 76.58
N GLU A 100 -46.70 -71.88 76.72
CA GLU A 100 -47.97 -71.17 76.74
C GLU A 100 -47.93 -69.98 75.76
N ILE A 101 -49.00 -69.82 74.99
CA ILE A 101 -49.15 -68.75 74.00
C ILE A 101 -50.45 -67.99 74.30
N ALA A 102 -50.31 -66.74 74.73
CA ALA A 102 -51.41 -65.81 74.93
C ALA A 102 -51.60 -64.93 73.70
N VAL A 103 -52.73 -65.07 73.02
CA VAL A 103 -53.09 -64.23 71.86
C VAL A 103 -54.18 -63.26 72.29
N LYS A 104 -53.91 -61.96 72.13
CA LYS A 104 -54.80 -60.89 72.55
C LYS A 104 -55.10 -59.96 71.40
N ARG A 105 -56.39 -59.61 71.25
CA ARG A 105 -56.84 -58.56 70.33
C ARG A 105 -57.49 -57.45 71.13
N VAL A 106 -57.15 -56.20 70.79
CA VAL A 106 -57.72 -55.00 71.39
C VAL A 106 -58.27 -54.11 70.28
N LEU A 107 -59.50 -53.64 70.43
CA LEU A 107 -60.12 -52.67 69.53
C LEU A 107 -60.61 -51.47 70.32
N THR A 108 -60.23 -50.29 69.87
CA THR A 108 -60.69 -49.01 70.43
C THR A 108 -61.81 -48.42 69.57
N ARG A 109 -62.66 -47.56 70.15
CA ARG A 109 -63.72 -46.85 69.40
C ARG A 109 -63.17 -45.94 68.28
N GLU A 110 -61.90 -45.55 68.37
CA GLU A 110 -61.18 -44.79 67.35
C GLU A 110 -60.80 -45.61 66.11
N GLY A 111 -61.09 -46.92 66.10
CA GLY A 111 -60.86 -47.81 64.96
C GLY A 111 -59.52 -48.55 64.96
N GLY A 112 -58.67 -48.34 65.98
CA GLY A 112 -57.41 -49.06 66.13
C GLY A 112 -57.63 -50.51 66.58
N SER A 113 -57.37 -51.47 65.69
CA SER A 113 -57.34 -52.92 66.02
C SER A 113 -55.91 -53.41 66.16
N SER A 114 -55.47 -53.65 67.40
CA SER A 114 -54.12 -54.12 67.71
C SER A 114 -54.12 -55.59 68.12
N TYR A 115 -53.14 -56.34 67.63
CA TYR A 115 -52.92 -57.75 67.97
C TYR A 115 -51.65 -57.89 68.80
N PHE A 116 -51.69 -58.80 69.76
CA PHE A 116 -50.58 -59.12 70.63
C PHE A 116 -50.43 -60.64 70.77
N ILE A 117 -49.20 -61.12 70.78
CA ILE A 117 -48.85 -62.49 71.17
C ILE A 117 -47.87 -62.38 72.34
N ASN A 118 -48.18 -63.00 73.48
CA ASN A 118 -47.40 -62.92 74.71
C ASN A 118 -47.05 -61.46 75.08
N ASN A 119 -48.05 -60.56 74.99
CA ASN A 119 -47.94 -59.11 75.18
C ASN A 119 -47.05 -58.34 74.19
N GLN A 120 -46.47 -58.99 73.18
CA GLN A 120 -45.72 -58.31 72.11
C GLN A 120 -46.65 -57.90 70.96
N PRO A 121 -46.58 -56.65 70.45
CA PRO A 121 -47.41 -56.22 69.34
C PRO A 121 -47.01 -56.92 68.05
N VAL A 122 -47.98 -57.51 67.35
CA VAL A 122 -47.75 -58.27 66.11
C VAL A 122 -48.74 -57.88 65.02
N ARG A 123 -48.44 -58.23 63.77
CA ARG A 123 -49.37 -58.04 62.67
C ARG A 123 -50.44 -59.13 62.70
N ARG A 124 -51.61 -58.84 62.12
CA ARG A 124 -52.68 -59.83 61.94
C ARG A 124 -52.20 -61.09 61.21
N ARG A 125 -51.33 -60.93 60.20
CA ARG A 125 -50.76 -62.05 59.45
C ARG A 125 -49.94 -62.97 60.35
N ASP A 126 -49.15 -62.40 61.27
CA ASP A 126 -48.33 -63.18 62.20
C ASP A 126 -49.21 -64.04 63.14
N VAL A 127 -50.35 -63.52 63.59
CA VAL A 127 -51.34 -64.30 64.37
C VAL A 127 -51.92 -65.45 63.54
N GLN A 128 -52.24 -65.22 62.27
CA GLN A 128 -52.73 -66.27 61.37
C GLN A 128 -51.66 -67.33 61.11
N ASP A 129 -50.40 -66.94 60.97
CA ASP A 129 -49.26 -67.83 60.74
C ASP A 129 -48.98 -68.74 61.95
N VAL A 130 -49.23 -68.27 63.19
CA VAL A 130 -49.13 -69.09 64.41
C VAL A 130 -50.10 -70.26 64.40
N PHE A 131 -51.32 -70.04 63.90
CA PHE A 131 -52.35 -71.08 63.85
C PHE A 131 -52.42 -71.82 62.51
N LEU A 132 -51.60 -71.44 61.52
CA LEU A 132 -51.57 -72.08 60.21
C LEU A 132 -51.15 -73.56 60.33
N GLY A 133 -52.04 -74.47 59.93
CA GLY A 133 -51.82 -75.92 60.03
C GLY A 133 -52.19 -76.54 61.38
N THR A 134 -52.69 -75.74 62.34
CA THR A 134 -53.27 -76.25 63.60
C THR A 134 -54.77 -76.52 63.51
N GLY A 135 -55.39 -76.14 62.39
CA GLY A 135 -56.85 -76.20 62.18
C GLY A 135 -57.61 -75.06 62.87
N LEU A 136 -56.92 -74.10 63.50
CA LEU A 136 -57.49 -72.96 64.24
C LEU A 136 -57.23 -71.60 63.54
N GLY A 137 -57.51 -71.49 62.23
CA GLY A 137 -57.53 -70.22 61.49
C GLY A 137 -58.88 -69.49 61.49
N PRO A 138 -58.98 -68.29 60.86
CA PRO A 138 -60.24 -67.57 60.67
C PRO A 138 -61.24 -68.33 59.77
N ARG A 139 -60.77 -69.29 58.96
CA ARG A 139 -61.61 -70.23 58.19
C ARG A 139 -61.60 -71.65 58.76
N ALA A 140 -61.15 -71.80 60.01
CA ALA A 140 -61.05 -73.08 60.70
C ALA A 140 -62.34 -73.88 60.66
N TYR A 141 -62.23 -75.12 60.22
CA TYR A 141 -63.25 -76.15 60.44
C TYR A 141 -63.49 -76.41 61.95
N ALA A 142 -62.52 -76.07 62.81
CA ALA A 142 -62.59 -76.32 64.25
C ALA A 142 -63.60 -75.44 64.99
N ILE A 143 -64.10 -74.35 64.39
CA ILE A 143 -65.07 -73.45 65.03
C ILE A 143 -66.40 -73.48 64.26
N ILE A 144 -67.31 -74.33 64.70
CA ILE A 144 -68.63 -74.48 64.11
C ILE A 144 -69.57 -73.42 64.70
N GLY A 145 -70.07 -72.54 63.83
CA GLY A 145 -71.02 -71.49 64.19
C GLY A 145 -72.44 -71.87 63.75
N GLN A 146 -73.39 -71.01 64.10
CA GLN A 146 -74.76 -71.16 63.64
C GLN A 146 -74.82 -71.09 62.11
N GLY A 147 -75.45 -72.08 61.47
CA GLY A 147 -75.55 -72.17 60.00
C GLY A 147 -74.30 -72.65 59.26
N THR A 148 -73.16 -72.87 59.96
CA THR A 148 -71.92 -73.35 59.32
C THR A 148 -72.08 -74.75 58.71
N ILE A 149 -72.86 -75.63 59.34
CA ILE A 149 -73.09 -77.00 58.85
C ILE A 149 -73.88 -76.98 57.54
N SER A 150 -74.97 -76.22 57.47
CA SER A 150 -75.76 -76.05 56.24
C SER A 150 -74.90 -75.49 55.10
N ARG A 151 -74.06 -74.49 55.39
CA ARG A 151 -73.13 -73.90 54.42
C ARG A 151 -72.17 -74.94 53.83
N ILE A 152 -71.60 -75.82 54.66
CA ILE A 152 -70.68 -76.86 54.18
C ILE A 152 -71.41 -77.87 53.27
N ILE A 153 -72.66 -78.21 53.58
CA ILE A 153 -73.47 -79.13 52.79
C ILE A 153 -73.89 -78.52 51.45
N GLU A 154 -74.15 -77.22 51.41
CA GLU A 154 -74.59 -76.48 50.21
C GLU A 154 -73.43 -75.88 49.38
N SER A 155 -72.20 -75.93 49.90
CA SER A 155 -71.02 -75.32 49.25
C SER A 155 -70.63 -76.02 47.94
N ARG A 156 -70.10 -75.23 47.01
CA ARG A 156 -69.58 -75.75 45.74
C ARG A 156 -68.32 -76.59 45.95
N PRO A 157 -68.00 -77.55 45.06
CA PRO A 157 -66.82 -78.40 45.18
C PRO A 157 -65.50 -77.62 45.34
N GLU A 158 -65.36 -76.45 44.71
CA GLU A 158 -64.16 -75.60 44.82
C GLU A 158 -64.00 -75.00 46.23
N GLU A 159 -65.12 -74.65 46.87
CA GLU A 159 -65.13 -74.14 48.24
C GLU A 159 -64.88 -75.26 49.24
N LEU A 160 -65.49 -76.43 49.02
CA LEU A 160 -65.28 -77.63 49.83
C LEU A 160 -63.81 -78.08 49.79
N ARG A 161 -63.18 -77.98 48.61
CA ARG A 161 -61.75 -78.30 48.44
C ARG A 161 -60.86 -77.48 49.37
N LEU A 162 -61.16 -76.20 49.61
CA LEU A 162 -60.37 -75.37 50.51
C LEU A 162 -60.38 -75.95 51.95
N PHE A 163 -61.55 -76.39 52.42
CA PHE A 163 -61.69 -77.01 53.74
C PHE A 163 -60.95 -78.36 53.82
N LEU A 164 -61.00 -79.17 52.76
CA LEU A 164 -60.27 -80.44 52.68
C LEU A 164 -58.75 -80.23 52.63
N GLU A 165 -58.27 -79.24 51.88
CA GLU A 165 -56.85 -78.88 51.81
C GLU A 165 -56.32 -78.35 53.15
N GLU A 166 -57.14 -77.59 53.90
CA GLU A 166 -56.81 -77.12 55.24
C GLU A 166 -56.80 -78.27 56.26
N ALA A 167 -57.78 -79.17 56.20
CA ALA A 167 -57.83 -80.37 57.04
C ALA A 167 -56.67 -81.33 56.78
N ALA A 168 -56.24 -81.46 55.52
CA ALA A 168 -55.07 -82.25 55.13
C ALA A 168 -53.73 -81.56 55.44
N GLY A 169 -53.73 -80.29 55.87
CA GLY A 169 -52.52 -79.54 56.21
C GLY A 169 -51.63 -79.15 55.01
N VAL A 170 -52.10 -79.33 53.78
CA VAL A 170 -51.33 -79.06 52.55
C VAL A 170 -51.28 -77.57 52.19
N SER A 171 -52.18 -76.76 52.75
CA SER A 171 -52.29 -75.32 52.48
C SER A 171 -51.00 -74.55 52.76
N LYS A 172 -50.24 -74.92 53.80
CA LYS A 172 -48.95 -74.30 54.13
C LYS A 172 -47.92 -74.45 53.00
N TYR A 173 -47.82 -75.65 52.43
CA TYR A 173 -46.88 -75.94 51.35
C TYR A 173 -47.29 -75.27 50.04
N LYS A 174 -48.59 -75.22 49.76
CA LYS A 174 -49.14 -74.59 48.56
C LYS A 174 -48.90 -73.08 48.56
N GLU A 175 -49.11 -72.41 49.69
CA GLU A 175 -48.86 -70.97 49.81
C GLU A 175 -47.36 -70.65 49.69
N ARG A 176 -46.49 -71.44 50.33
CA ARG A 176 -45.03 -71.28 50.22
C ARG A 176 -44.53 -71.50 48.79
N ARG A 177 -45.11 -72.47 48.06
CA ARG A 177 -44.78 -72.72 46.65
C ARG A 177 -45.13 -71.51 45.79
N ARG A 178 -46.34 -70.97 45.95
CA ARG A 178 -46.82 -69.80 45.21
C ARG A 178 -45.95 -68.56 45.46
N GLU A 179 -45.58 -68.31 46.72
CA GLU A 179 -44.69 -67.19 47.06
C GLU A 179 -43.31 -67.34 46.41
N THR A 180 -42.75 -68.55 46.44
CA THR A 180 -41.46 -68.85 45.81
C THR A 180 -41.52 -68.68 44.29
N GLU A 181 -42.60 -69.15 43.66
CA GLU A 181 -42.83 -69.01 42.22
C GLU A 181 -42.91 -67.54 41.79
N ASN A 182 -43.63 -66.70 42.55
CA ASN A 182 -43.67 -65.27 42.30
C ASN A 182 -42.27 -64.63 42.41
N ARG A 183 -41.51 -64.94 43.47
CA ARG A 183 -40.14 -64.42 43.64
C ARG A 183 -39.20 -64.83 42.50
N LEU A 184 -39.32 -66.07 42.01
CA LEU A 184 -38.55 -66.55 40.87
C LEU A 184 -38.92 -65.81 39.58
N LYS A 185 -40.21 -65.53 39.38
CA LYS A 185 -40.68 -64.72 38.25
C LYS A 185 -40.10 -63.31 38.31
N ASP A 186 -40.20 -62.64 39.45
CA ASP A 186 -39.64 -61.29 39.63
C ASP A 186 -38.13 -61.26 39.38
N THR A 187 -37.42 -62.30 39.79
CA THR A 187 -35.97 -62.42 39.54
C THR A 187 -35.65 -62.59 38.06
N ARG A 188 -36.45 -63.37 37.31
CA ARG A 188 -36.28 -63.52 35.86
C ARG A 188 -36.54 -62.22 35.12
N ASP A 189 -37.57 -61.48 35.50
CA ASP A 189 -37.89 -60.18 34.90
C ASP A 189 -36.75 -59.17 35.15
N ASN A 190 -36.15 -59.19 36.34
CA ASN A 190 -34.97 -58.38 36.65
C ASN A 190 -33.75 -58.76 35.81
N LEU A 191 -33.50 -60.05 35.58
CA LEU A 191 -32.39 -60.51 34.74
C LEU A 191 -32.56 -60.08 33.28
N LEU A 192 -33.78 -60.14 32.73
CA LEU A 192 -34.07 -59.64 31.38
C LEU A 192 -33.74 -58.15 31.25
N ARG A 193 -34.11 -57.36 32.25
CA ARG A 193 -33.78 -55.92 32.28
C ARG A 193 -32.27 -55.67 32.32
N VAL A 194 -31.50 -56.49 33.04
CA VAL A 194 -30.04 -56.39 33.06
C VAL A 194 -29.45 -56.72 31.70
N ASP A 195 -29.96 -57.74 31.00
CA ASP A 195 -29.51 -58.09 29.65
C ASP A 195 -29.76 -56.94 28.66
N ASP A 196 -30.92 -56.30 28.73
CA ASP A 196 -31.24 -55.13 27.90
C ASP A 196 -30.25 -53.96 28.14
N ILE A 197 -29.95 -53.66 29.41
CA ILE A 197 -28.97 -52.61 29.77
C ILE A 197 -27.58 -52.98 29.25
N LEU A 198 -27.16 -54.24 29.37
CA LEU A 198 -25.86 -54.69 28.87
C LEU A 198 -25.76 -54.54 27.35
N ARG A 199 -26.82 -54.88 26.60
CA ARG A 199 -26.85 -54.67 25.15
C ARG A 199 -26.73 -53.19 24.78
N GLU A 200 -27.45 -52.32 25.47
CA GLU A 200 -27.37 -50.88 25.25
C GLU A 200 -25.96 -50.33 25.55
N LEU A 201 -25.37 -50.73 26.68
CA LEU A 201 -24.02 -50.33 27.06
C LEU A 201 -22.97 -50.82 26.07
N ASN A 202 -23.06 -52.06 25.59
CA ASN A 202 -22.14 -52.58 24.58
C ASN A 202 -22.23 -51.80 23.26
N ASN A 203 -23.44 -51.47 22.80
CA ASN A 203 -23.61 -50.64 21.60
C ASN A 203 -23.03 -49.24 21.77
N ASN A 204 -23.13 -48.65 22.97
CA ASN A 204 -22.53 -47.36 23.28
C ASN A 204 -21.00 -47.46 23.35
N LEU A 205 -20.47 -48.55 23.91
CA LEU A 205 -19.04 -48.81 24.00
C LEU A 205 -18.42 -48.94 22.61
N GLU A 206 -19.02 -49.71 21.69
CA GLU A 206 -18.54 -49.82 20.30
C GLU A 206 -18.48 -48.45 19.59
N LYS A 207 -19.48 -47.59 19.81
CA LYS A 207 -19.48 -46.22 19.25
C LYS A 207 -18.33 -45.38 19.83
N LEU A 208 -18.13 -45.45 21.14
CA LEU A 208 -17.07 -44.73 21.83
C LEU A 208 -15.68 -45.22 21.42
N GLU A 209 -15.49 -46.52 21.22
CA GLU A 209 -14.24 -47.09 20.70
C GLU A 209 -13.90 -46.56 19.31
N ARG A 210 -14.87 -46.54 18.39
CA ARG A 210 -14.67 -45.95 17.05
C ARG A 210 -14.32 -44.47 17.12
N GLN A 211 -15.00 -43.72 17.99
CA GLN A 211 -14.69 -42.30 18.20
C GLN A 211 -13.29 -42.10 18.78
N ALA A 212 -12.88 -42.92 19.73
CA ALA A 212 -11.53 -42.89 20.32
C ALA A 212 -10.45 -43.21 19.28
N GLU A 213 -10.69 -44.19 18.40
CA GLU A 213 -9.77 -44.52 17.31
C GLU A 213 -9.59 -43.33 16.34
N VAL A 214 -10.69 -42.70 15.93
CA VAL A 214 -10.66 -41.52 15.06
C VAL A 214 -9.95 -40.35 15.74
N ALA A 215 -10.26 -40.08 17.01
CA ALA A 215 -9.63 -39.01 17.77
C ALA A 215 -8.13 -39.24 17.96
N SER A 216 -7.71 -40.48 18.21
CA SER A 216 -6.30 -40.88 18.31
C SER A 216 -5.57 -40.64 16.98
N LYS A 217 -6.13 -41.12 15.87
CA LYS A 217 -5.58 -40.88 14.51
C LYS A 217 -5.48 -39.39 14.20
N TYR A 218 -6.52 -38.62 14.51
CA TYR A 218 -6.53 -37.17 14.33
C TYR A 218 -5.40 -36.51 15.12
N LYS A 219 -5.23 -36.86 16.40
CA LYS A 219 -4.16 -36.32 17.25
C LYS A 219 -2.78 -36.62 16.68
N THR A 220 -2.53 -37.86 16.27
CA THR A 220 -1.25 -38.25 15.65
C THR A 220 -0.99 -37.48 14.34
N LEU A 221 -2.02 -37.33 13.49
CA LEU A 221 -1.90 -36.56 12.24
C LEU A 221 -1.66 -35.06 12.52
N GLN A 222 -2.31 -34.51 13.54
CA GLN A 222 -2.14 -33.12 13.94
C GLN A 222 -0.72 -32.88 14.46
N GLU A 223 -0.20 -33.75 15.33
CA GLU A 223 1.19 -33.69 15.82
C GLU A 223 2.22 -33.84 14.69
N ALA A 224 1.98 -34.75 13.74
CA ALA A 224 2.83 -34.88 12.56
C ALA A 224 2.76 -33.64 11.66
N GLY A 225 1.57 -33.06 11.48
CA GLY A 225 1.34 -31.85 10.70
C GLY A 225 2.02 -30.62 11.32
N THR A 226 1.88 -30.41 12.63
CA THR A 226 2.55 -29.31 13.34
C THR A 226 4.06 -29.46 13.30
N THR A 227 4.59 -30.68 13.48
CA THR A 227 6.02 -30.95 13.36
C THR A 227 6.55 -30.62 11.97
N LYS A 228 5.87 -31.06 10.90
CA LYS A 228 6.24 -30.73 9.52
C LYS A 228 6.16 -29.23 9.24
N LEU A 229 5.14 -28.55 9.77
CA LEU A 229 4.99 -27.10 9.63
C LEU A 229 6.15 -26.35 10.32
N HIS A 230 6.53 -26.76 11.53
CA HIS A 230 7.69 -26.20 12.23
C HIS A 230 8.99 -26.44 11.45
N GLN A 231 9.18 -27.65 10.90
CA GLN A 231 10.33 -27.96 10.04
C GLN A 231 10.37 -27.07 8.79
N LEU A 232 9.23 -26.86 8.13
CA LEU A 232 9.13 -25.98 6.97
C LEU A 232 9.50 -24.53 7.34
N TRP A 233 8.97 -24.01 8.46
CA TRP A 233 9.30 -22.67 8.93
C TRP A 233 10.76 -22.52 9.30
N PHE A 234 11.36 -23.52 9.93
CA PHE A 234 12.78 -23.55 10.23
C PHE A 234 13.62 -23.48 8.95
N LEU A 235 13.28 -24.29 7.93
CA LEU A 235 13.97 -24.26 6.63
C LEU A 235 13.82 -22.90 5.95
N LYS A 236 12.60 -22.34 5.89
CA LYS A 236 12.36 -21.01 5.33
C LYS A 236 13.16 -19.92 6.04
N HIS A 237 13.24 -19.98 7.37
CA HIS A 237 14.01 -19.03 8.16
C HIS A 237 15.52 -19.16 7.86
N ARG A 238 16.04 -20.38 7.82
CA ARG A 238 17.45 -20.64 7.48
C ARG A 238 17.79 -20.12 6.08
N ASP A 239 16.95 -20.41 5.09
CA ASP A 239 17.17 -20.01 3.71
C ASP A 239 17.08 -18.47 3.58
N ALA A 240 16.12 -17.83 4.25
CA ALA A 240 16.01 -16.38 4.32
C ALA A 240 17.23 -15.73 5.01
N SER A 241 17.73 -16.33 6.11
CA SER A 241 18.95 -15.86 6.78
C SER A 241 20.16 -15.94 5.85
N THR A 242 20.28 -17.04 5.11
CA THR A 242 21.39 -17.26 4.17
C THR A 242 21.35 -16.25 3.03
N GLU A 243 20.16 -15.98 2.47
CA GLU A 243 20.00 -14.97 1.42
C GLU A 243 20.25 -13.56 1.96
N ALA A 244 19.82 -13.26 3.20
CA ALA A 244 20.11 -11.98 3.85
C ALA A 244 21.63 -11.77 4.02
N ASP A 245 22.37 -12.79 4.45
CA ASP A 245 23.83 -12.74 4.56
C ASP A 245 24.50 -12.55 3.19
N ARG A 246 24.01 -13.24 2.15
CA ARG A 246 24.49 -13.07 0.78
C ARG A 246 24.27 -11.64 0.27
N VAL A 247 23.07 -11.09 0.45
CA VAL A 247 22.76 -9.71 0.04
C VAL A 247 23.60 -8.72 0.83
N LYS A 248 23.81 -8.94 2.13
CA LYS A 248 24.66 -8.09 2.96
C LYS A 248 26.10 -8.05 2.44
N LEU A 249 26.66 -9.21 2.07
CA LEU A 249 27.99 -9.28 1.46
C LEU A 249 28.05 -8.55 0.11
N ALA A 250 27.06 -8.75 -0.76
CA ALA A 250 27.00 -8.07 -2.05
C ALA A 250 26.88 -6.53 -1.91
N VAL A 251 26.13 -6.06 -0.90
CA VAL A 251 26.05 -4.63 -0.56
C VAL A 251 27.41 -4.11 -0.10
N LEU A 252 28.09 -4.81 0.81
CA LEU A 252 29.42 -4.43 1.28
C LEU A 252 30.44 -4.34 0.13
N GLU A 253 30.45 -5.34 -0.77
CA GLU A 253 31.31 -5.32 -1.97
C GLU A 253 30.99 -4.12 -2.88
N SER A 254 29.71 -3.84 -3.10
CA SER A 254 29.28 -2.72 -3.93
C SER A 254 29.62 -1.37 -3.29
N THR A 255 29.50 -1.24 -1.97
CA THR A 255 29.90 -0.04 -1.23
C THR A 255 31.41 0.18 -1.34
N ASN A 256 32.22 -0.86 -1.12
CA ASN A 256 33.68 -0.76 -1.26
C ASN A 256 34.09 -0.39 -2.70
N ALA A 257 33.42 -0.96 -3.71
CA ALA A 257 33.66 -0.61 -5.11
C ALA A 257 33.31 0.84 -5.41
N LEU A 258 32.20 1.35 -4.85
CA LEU A 258 31.80 2.76 -4.99
C LEU A 258 32.82 3.69 -4.33
N GLU A 259 33.27 3.38 -3.12
CA GLU A 259 34.29 4.17 -2.41
C GLU A 259 35.61 4.20 -3.19
N ALA A 260 36.04 3.07 -3.77
CA ALA A 260 37.20 3.01 -4.64
C ALA A 260 37.04 3.91 -5.89
N ARG A 261 35.87 3.86 -6.56
CA ARG A 261 35.59 4.72 -7.71
C ARG A 261 35.51 6.20 -7.35
N MET A 262 34.99 6.53 -6.17
CA MET A 262 35.01 7.91 -5.67
C MET A 262 36.43 8.40 -5.39
N ALA A 263 37.30 7.55 -4.85
CA ALA A 263 38.71 7.87 -4.65
C ALA A 263 39.43 8.08 -5.99
N ASP A 264 39.20 7.20 -6.98
CA ASP A 264 39.71 7.35 -8.34
C ASP A 264 39.26 8.68 -8.96
N LEU A 265 37.96 9.00 -8.86
CA LEU A 265 37.40 10.23 -9.39
C LEU A 265 38.07 11.46 -8.75
N ARG A 266 38.18 11.50 -7.43
CA ARG A 266 38.85 12.60 -6.71
C ARG A 266 40.32 12.73 -7.10
N HIS A 267 41.00 11.61 -7.35
CA HIS A 267 42.38 11.62 -7.83
C HIS A 267 42.49 12.24 -9.22
N VAL A 268 41.61 11.85 -10.15
CA VAL A 268 41.55 12.40 -11.51
C VAL A 268 41.17 13.88 -11.49
N GLU A 269 40.23 14.29 -10.64
CA GLU A 269 39.85 15.70 -10.46
C GLU A 269 41.04 16.54 -9.96
N ALA A 270 41.82 16.03 -9.01
CA ALA A 270 43.04 16.69 -8.54
C ALA A 270 44.09 16.82 -9.66
N GLN A 271 44.30 15.76 -10.45
CA GLN A 271 45.19 15.81 -11.62
C GLN A 271 44.72 16.81 -12.68
N LEU A 272 43.40 16.86 -12.94
CA LEU A 272 42.83 17.81 -13.88
C LEU A 272 43.07 19.25 -13.42
N GLU A 273 42.92 19.52 -12.12
CA GLU A 273 43.16 20.85 -11.57
C GLU A 273 44.65 21.23 -11.66
N GLU A 274 45.56 20.29 -11.40
CA GLU A 274 47.00 20.50 -11.61
C GLU A 274 47.31 20.86 -13.07
N VAL A 275 46.73 20.12 -14.02
CA VAL A 275 46.89 20.41 -15.46
C VAL A 275 46.29 21.76 -15.84
N ARG A 276 45.15 22.15 -15.26
CA ARG A 276 44.54 23.48 -15.49
C ARG A 276 45.43 24.60 -14.99
N VAL A 277 45.98 24.48 -13.79
CA VAL A 277 46.91 25.48 -13.23
C VAL A 277 48.16 25.58 -14.12
N ALA A 278 48.72 24.45 -14.55
CA ALA A 278 49.86 24.44 -15.48
C ALA A 278 49.51 25.07 -16.84
N HIS A 279 48.31 24.83 -17.37
CA HIS A 279 47.83 25.43 -18.60
C HIS A 279 47.69 26.96 -18.46
N TYR A 280 47.07 27.46 -17.39
CA TYR A 280 46.96 28.90 -17.14
C TYR A 280 48.33 29.56 -17.02
N ALA A 281 49.26 28.96 -16.26
CA ALA A 281 50.62 29.47 -16.15
C ALA A 281 51.35 29.51 -17.50
N SER A 282 51.13 28.51 -18.37
CA SER A 282 51.67 28.52 -19.73
C SER A 282 51.01 29.58 -20.62
N SER A 283 49.70 29.79 -20.47
CA SER A 283 48.95 30.82 -21.22
C SER A 283 49.40 32.22 -20.81
N ASP A 284 49.62 32.48 -19.53
CA ASP A 284 50.15 33.75 -19.03
C ASP A 284 51.56 34.02 -19.59
N ARG A 285 52.43 33.00 -19.61
CA ARG A 285 53.76 33.11 -20.25
C ARG A 285 53.66 33.41 -21.74
N LEU A 286 52.71 32.78 -22.44
CA LEU A 286 52.47 33.06 -23.86
C LEU A 286 51.99 34.50 -24.06
N HIS A 287 51.05 34.98 -23.25
CA HIS A 287 50.58 36.36 -23.32
C HIS A 287 51.69 37.38 -23.06
N LEU A 288 52.56 37.12 -22.08
CA LEU A 288 53.75 37.95 -21.82
C LEU A 288 54.68 37.97 -23.04
N SER A 289 55.02 36.81 -23.60
CA SER A 289 55.88 36.72 -24.79
C SER A 289 55.24 37.36 -26.03
N GLN A 290 53.92 37.24 -26.22
CA GLN A 290 53.19 37.95 -27.27
C GLN A 290 53.23 39.46 -27.07
N GLY A 291 53.13 39.93 -25.82
CA GLY A 291 53.29 41.34 -25.47
C GLY A 291 54.69 41.87 -25.81
N GLU A 292 55.74 41.13 -25.44
CA GLU A 292 57.13 41.44 -25.80
C GLU A 292 57.32 41.45 -27.32
N LEU A 293 56.76 40.48 -28.04
CA LEU A 293 56.81 40.44 -29.50
C LEU A 293 56.10 41.64 -30.13
N ALA A 294 54.92 42.02 -29.63
CA ALA A 294 54.18 43.18 -30.12
C ALA A 294 54.95 44.49 -29.86
N GLN A 295 55.61 44.62 -28.70
CA GLN A 295 56.50 45.76 -28.42
C GLN A 295 57.68 45.79 -29.38
N ALA A 296 58.36 44.66 -29.58
CA ALA A 296 59.45 44.55 -30.54
C ALA A 296 58.99 44.88 -31.97
N GLN A 297 57.80 44.42 -32.38
CA GLN A 297 57.21 44.76 -33.68
C GLN A 297 56.93 46.26 -33.81
N LEU A 298 56.39 46.91 -32.78
CA LEU A 298 56.19 48.37 -32.75
C LEU A 298 57.52 49.12 -32.85
N GLU A 299 58.56 48.66 -32.16
CA GLU A 299 59.91 49.23 -32.26
C GLU A 299 60.49 49.06 -33.66
N VAL A 300 60.37 47.87 -34.25
CA VAL A 300 60.77 47.62 -35.64
C VAL A 300 60.03 48.55 -36.60
N SER A 301 58.70 48.67 -36.51
CA SER A 301 57.94 49.59 -37.36
C SER A 301 58.35 51.05 -37.18
N ARG A 302 58.62 51.50 -35.95
CA ARG A 302 59.15 52.85 -35.68
C ARG A 302 60.53 53.06 -36.30
N LEU A 303 61.40 52.06 -36.20
CA LEU A 303 62.73 52.10 -36.81
C LEU A 303 62.63 52.11 -38.33
N GLU A 304 61.76 51.29 -38.93
CA GLU A 304 61.50 51.27 -40.37
C GLU A 304 60.96 52.62 -40.87
N GLU A 305 60.02 53.24 -40.16
CA GLU A 305 59.49 54.57 -40.49
C GLU A 305 60.60 55.64 -40.39
N ARG A 306 61.43 55.58 -39.34
CA ARG A 306 62.58 56.48 -39.17
C ARG A 306 63.63 56.28 -40.26
N ILE A 307 63.92 55.04 -40.65
CA ILE A 307 64.79 54.72 -41.78
C ILE A 307 64.21 55.31 -43.06
N ARG A 308 62.92 55.12 -43.32
CA ARG A 308 62.22 55.68 -44.50
C ARG A 308 62.34 57.20 -44.54
N TYR A 309 62.08 57.88 -43.42
CA TYR A 309 62.24 59.34 -43.29
C TYR A 309 63.67 59.80 -43.58
N VAL A 310 64.68 59.08 -43.07
CA VAL A 310 66.10 59.40 -43.33
C VAL A 310 66.46 59.17 -44.80
N VAL A 311 65.98 58.09 -45.41
CA VAL A 311 66.22 57.79 -46.84
C VAL A 311 65.55 58.83 -47.74
N GLU A 312 64.30 59.18 -47.49
CA GLU A 312 63.60 60.25 -48.21
C GLU A 312 64.25 61.61 -47.97
N GLY A 313 64.70 61.89 -46.74
CA GLY A 313 65.49 63.08 -46.40
C GLY A 313 66.80 63.14 -47.20
N ARG A 314 67.51 62.02 -47.32
CA ARG A 314 68.72 61.89 -48.11
C ARG A 314 68.44 62.09 -49.60
N GLN A 315 67.40 61.47 -50.15
CA GLN A 315 67.02 61.65 -51.57
C GLN A 315 66.67 63.12 -51.87
N ARG A 316 65.92 63.79 -50.98
CA ARG A 316 65.64 65.23 -51.11
C ARG A 316 66.93 66.07 -51.09
N ALA A 317 67.87 65.74 -50.21
CA ALA A 317 69.16 66.43 -50.15
C ALA A 317 70.01 66.18 -51.41
N GLU A 318 70.04 64.95 -51.93
CA GLU A 318 70.73 64.59 -53.18
C GLU A 318 70.11 65.30 -54.39
N GLN A 319 68.77 65.38 -54.49
CA GLN A 319 68.08 66.16 -55.51
C GLN A 319 68.40 67.65 -55.41
N ARG A 320 68.40 68.20 -54.20
CA ARG A 320 68.76 69.61 -53.96
C ARG A 320 70.22 69.90 -54.35
N LEU A 321 71.12 68.96 -54.07
CA LEU A 321 72.52 69.06 -54.47
C LEU A 321 72.67 69.04 -56.00
N ALA A 322 71.95 68.15 -56.69
CA ALA A 322 71.95 68.08 -58.15
C ALA A 322 71.37 69.37 -58.79
N GLU A 323 70.28 69.92 -58.23
CA GLU A 323 69.74 71.22 -58.64
C GLU A 323 70.79 72.34 -58.48
N LEU A 324 71.45 72.40 -57.32
CA LEU A 324 72.49 73.41 -57.06
C LEU A 324 73.72 73.23 -57.97
N GLN A 325 74.13 72.00 -58.26
CA GLN A 325 75.21 71.73 -59.22
C GLN A 325 74.83 72.20 -60.63
N THR A 326 73.58 71.96 -61.05
CA THR A 326 73.07 72.41 -62.35
C THR A 326 73.02 73.95 -62.40
N GLN A 327 72.54 74.60 -61.35
CA GLN A 327 72.54 76.06 -61.24
C GLN A 327 73.97 76.62 -61.29
N ASN A 328 74.93 75.99 -60.59
CA ASN A 328 76.31 76.44 -60.58
C ASN A 328 76.97 76.31 -61.97
N ALA A 329 76.70 75.22 -62.68
CA ALA A 329 77.14 75.05 -64.08
C ALA A 329 76.56 76.12 -65.00
N GLN A 330 75.28 76.49 -64.83
CA GLN A 330 74.65 77.58 -65.59
C GLN A 330 75.28 78.95 -65.27
N TRP A 331 75.65 79.21 -64.00
CA TRP A 331 76.34 80.45 -63.62
C TRP A 331 77.76 80.52 -64.20
N LEU A 332 78.48 79.40 -64.25
CA LEU A 332 79.79 79.31 -64.89
C LEU A 332 79.71 79.56 -66.40
N ASP A 333 78.75 78.96 -67.10
CA ASP A 333 78.54 79.18 -68.54
C ASP A 333 78.20 80.66 -68.84
N ARG A 334 77.33 81.27 -68.03
CA ARG A 334 77.04 82.72 -68.13
C ARG A 334 78.26 83.59 -67.89
N GLN A 335 79.13 83.22 -66.94
CA GLN A 335 80.37 83.95 -66.68
C GLN A 335 81.32 83.88 -67.88
N GLU A 336 81.40 82.71 -68.52
CA GLU A 336 82.28 82.50 -69.68
C GLU A 336 81.74 83.21 -70.93
N GLN A 337 80.42 83.20 -71.16
CA GLN A 337 79.78 84.00 -72.20
C GLN A 337 80.02 85.50 -72.01
N ALA A 338 79.84 86.03 -70.78
CA ALA A 338 80.09 87.44 -70.49
C ALA A 338 81.56 87.84 -70.70
N LYS A 339 82.52 86.93 -70.42
CA LYS A 339 83.94 87.16 -70.74
C LYS A 339 84.19 87.26 -72.24
N ARG A 340 83.60 86.35 -73.04
CA ARG A 340 83.74 86.37 -74.51
C ARG A 340 83.09 87.62 -75.12
N GLU A 341 81.96 88.08 -74.59
CA GLU A 341 81.34 89.34 -75.02
C GLU A 341 82.21 90.56 -74.69
N LEU A 342 82.90 90.56 -73.54
CA LEU A 342 83.84 91.61 -73.17
C LEU A 342 85.08 91.64 -74.09
N GLU A 343 85.64 90.48 -74.43
CA GLU A 343 86.77 90.36 -75.37
C GLU A 343 86.36 90.82 -76.78
N GLY A 344 85.18 90.42 -77.27
CA GLY A 344 84.67 90.88 -78.58
C GLY A 344 84.38 92.38 -78.64
N ASN A 345 83.88 92.98 -77.55
CA ASN A 345 83.69 94.42 -77.47
C ASN A 345 85.02 95.19 -77.42
N ALA A 346 86.06 94.64 -76.79
CA ALA A 346 87.39 95.26 -76.77
C ALA A 346 88.04 95.30 -78.16
N GLU A 347 87.91 94.22 -78.95
CA GLU A 347 88.37 94.18 -80.35
C GLU A 347 87.59 95.17 -81.24
N ALA A 348 86.26 95.28 -81.06
CA ALA A 348 85.44 96.23 -81.81
C ALA A 348 85.81 97.70 -81.52
N ILE A 349 86.14 98.03 -80.27
CA ILE A 349 86.59 99.38 -79.89
C ILE A 349 87.96 99.70 -80.48
N ALA A 350 88.90 98.74 -80.50
CA ALA A 350 90.21 98.93 -81.12
C ALA A 350 90.10 99.16 -82.65
N GLY A 351 89.27 98.38 -83.34
CA GLY A 351 89.05 98.54 -84.78
C GLY A 351 88.34 99.86 -85.15
N ALA A 352 87.43 100.34 -84.29
CA ALA A 352 86.76 101.63 -84.50
C ALA A 352 87.69 102.83 -84.28
N ALA A 353 88.67 102.73 -83.36
CA ALA A 353 89.65 103.78 -83.13
C ALA A 353 90.61 103.95 -84.32
N GLU A 354 91.04 102.84 -84.93
CA GLU A 354 91.94 102.84 -86.10
C GLU A 354 91.24 103.43 -87.36
N GLN A 355 89.95 103.13 -87.55
CA GLN A 355 89.15 103.72 -88.63
C GLN A 355 88.89 105.23 -88.44
N ALA A 356 88.76 105.70 -87.20
CA ALA A 356 88.57 107.13 -86.91
C ALA A 356 89.81 107.96 -87.24
N GLU A 357 91.01 107.42 -86.99
CA GLU A 357 92.28 108.08 -87.31
C GLU A 357 92.51 108.22 -88.83
N LEU A 358 92.17 107.17 -89.59
CA LEU A 358 92.24 107.16 -91.06
C LEU A 358 91.28 108.15 -91.72
N LEU A 359 90.05 108.26 -91.22
CA LEU A 359 89.05 109.18 -91.74
C LEU A 359 89.36 110.65 -91.40
N ALA A 360 90.00 110.91 -90.26
CA ALA A 360 90.46 112.25 -89.88
C ALA A 360 91.57 112.76 -90.82
N ALA A 361 92.52 111.89 -91.20
CA ALA A 361 93.58 112.24 -92.15
C ALA A 361 93.05 112.52 -93.57
N GLN A 362 92.03 111.77 -94.02
CA GLN A 362 91.39 111.99 -95.34
C GLN A 362 90.59 113.29 -95.40
N ALA A 363 90.01 113.73 -94.28
CA ALA A 363 89.27 115.01 -94.21
C ALA A 363 90.20 116.24 -94.28
N GLU A 364 91.43 116.13 -93.77
CA GLU A 364 92.42 117.22 -93.78
C GLU A 364 93.03 117.41 -95.18
N GLU A 365 93.21 116.34 -95.95
CA GLU A 365 93.73 116.38 -97.33
C GLU A 365 92.73 116.99 -98.33
N GLU A 366 91.44 116.67 -98.21
CA GLU A 366 90.38 117.27 -99.06
C GLU A 366 90.10 118.75 -98.69
N GLY A 367 90.32 119.15 -97.43
CA GLY A 367 90.20 120.54 -96.99
C GLY A 367 91.23 121.49 -97.62
N GLN A 368 92.41 121.00 -97.99
CA GLN A 368 93.46 121.79 -98.65
C GLN A 368 93.22 122.00 -100.15
N ARG A 369 92.35 121.21 -100.80
CA ARG A 369 92.07 121.28 -102.24
C ARG A 369 90.88 122.20 -102.59
N LEU A 370 90.11 122.63 -101.59
CA LEU A 370 88.92 123.47 -101.75
C LEU A 370 89.19 124.88 -102.32
N PRO A 371 90.28 125.59 -101.97
CA PRO A 371 90.57 126.92 -102.53
C PRO A 371 90.84 126.89 -104.05
N ASP A 372 91.51 125.85 -104.55
CA ASP A 372 91.85 125.69 -105.96
C ASP A 372 90.62 125.41 -106.84
N PHE A 373 89.62 124.70 -106.31
CA PHE A 373 88.35 124.47 -107.01
C PHE A 373 87.46 125.72 -107.06
N GLU A 374 87.48 126.56 -106.02
CA GLU A 374 86.72 127.83 -106.00
C GLU A 374 87.26 128.84 -107.03
N GLU A 375 88.57 128.86 -107.26
CA GLU A 375 89.20 129.74 -108.26
C GLU A 375 88.92 129.26 -109.70
N ALA A 376 88.88 127.94 -109.93
CA ALA A 376 88.52 127.34 -111.21
C ALA A 376 87.05 127.62 -111.64
N VAL A 377 86.11 127.64 -110.68
CA VAL A 377 84.70 127.97 -110.95
C VAL A 377 84.52 129.44 -111.31
N ARG A 378 85.25 130.35 -110.65
CA ARG A 378 85.21 131.78 -110.95
C ARG A 378 85.74 132.08 -112.36
N ALA A 379 86.82 131.40 -112.78
CA ALA A 379 87.37 131.51 -114.12
C ALA A 379 86.45 130.94 -115.22
N ALA A 380 85.62 129.94 -114.91
CA ALA A 380 84.64 129.37 -115.84
C ALA A 380 83.43 130.30 -116.04
N GLN A 381 82.97 130.99 -114.99
CA GLN A 381 81.87 131.96 -115.08
C GLN A 381 82.23 133.21 -115.90
N ALA A 382 83.48 133.66 -115.85
CA ALA A 382 83.97 134.74 -116.72
C ALA A 382 83.93 134.34 -118.21
N ARG A 383 84.25 133.08 -118.54
CA ARG A 383 84.19 132.55 -119.92
C ARG A 383 82.76 132.41 -120.46
N ALA A 384 81.81 132.00 -119.61
CA ALA A 384 80.39 131.91 -120.00
C ALA A 384 79.79 133.28 -120.32
N SER A 385 80.25 134.34 -119.64
CA SER A 385 79.86 135.72 -119.91
C SER A 385 80.35 136.22 -121.28
N GLY A 386 81.49 135.71 -121.77
CA GLY A 386 82.02 136.01 -123.10
C GLY A 386 81.22 135.35 -124.23
N GLN A 387 80.86 134.07 -124.09
CA GLN A 387 80.12 133.34 -125.13
C GLN A 387 78.68 133.84 -125.34
N ARG A 388 78.03 134.40 -124.30
CA ARG A 388 76.71 135.03 -124.46
C ARG A 388 76.77 136.31 -125.32
N GLY A 389 77.92 136.98 -125.42
CA GLY A 389 78.11 138.12 -126.31
C GLY A 389 78.05 137.73 -127.80
N GLU A 390 78.68 136.61 -128.17
CA GLU A 390 78.74 136.15 -129.56
C GLU A 390 77.38 135.68 -130.11
N VAL A 391 76.55 135.06 -129.27
CA VAL A 391 75.19 134.63 -129.65
C VAL A 391 74.30 135.82 -130.05
N THR A 392 74.52 136.98 -129.43
CA THR A 392 73.76 138.21 -129.70
C THR A 392 74.10 138.79 -131.09
N GLN A 393 75.30 138.51 -131.61
CA GLN A 393 75.77 139.02 -132.90
C GLN A 393 75.25 138.17 -134.09
N VAL A 394 75.10 136.87 -133.90
CA VAL A 394 74.55 135.95 -134.92
C VAL A 394 73.04 136.14 -135.10
N GLN A 395 72.33 136.52 -134.04
CA GLN A 395 70.88 136.76 -134.10
C GLN A 395 70.50 138.00 -134.91
N GLN A 396 71.38 139.02 -134.99
CA GLN A 396 71.18 140.21 -135.84
C GLN A 396 71.34 139.92 -137.34
N GLN A 397 72.08 138.87 -137.72
CA GLN A 397 72.29 138.54 -139.14
C GLN A 397 71.14 137.72 -139.75
N ILE A 398 70.36 136.98 -138.94
CA ILE A 398 69.32 136.07 -139.45
C ILE A 398 68.01 136.78 -139.83
N GLN A 399 67.72 137.97 -139.30
CA GLN A 399 66.43 138.64 -139.58
C GLN A 399 66.45 139.69 -140.70
N VAL A 400 67.58 139.89 -141.38
CA VAL A 400 67.67 140.75 -142.59
C VAL A 400 67.26 139.97 -143.87
N LEU A 401 67.31 138.64 -143.85
CA LEU A 401 67.01 137.77 -145.00
C LEU A 401 65.54 137.68 -145.45
N PRO A 402 64.49 137.96 -144.64
CA PRO A 402 63.10 137.97 -145.13
C PRO A 402 62.74 139.19 -145.98
N ALA A 403 63.57 140.24 -145.99
CA ALA A 403 63.38 141.41 -146.83
C ALA A 403 63.67 141.14 -148.32
N GLU A 404 64.52 140.15 -148.64
CA GLU A 404 64.89 139.83 -150.02
C GLU A 404 63.89 138.90 -150.72
N SER A 405 63.14 138.07 -149.98
CA SER A 405 62.21 137.12 -150.60
C SER A 405 60.86 137.72 -151.04
N ARG A 406 60.37 138.81 -150.41
CA ARG A 406 59.07 139.42 -150.79
C ARG A 406 59.14 140.36 -151.99
N SER A 407 60.33 140.88 -152.29
CA SER A 407 60.62 141.60 -153.55
C SER A 407 60.48 140.69 -154.77
N ILE A 408 60.66 139.37 -154.62
CA ILE A 408 60.49 138.39 -155.70
C ILE A 408 58.99 138.01 -155.88
N GLU A 409 58.14 138.17 -154.85
CA GLU A 409 56.70 137.90 -154.95
C GLU A 409 55.88 139.02 -155.62
N GLU A 410 56.39 140.26 -155.63
CA GLU A 410 55.84 141.34 -156.45
C GLU A 410 55.77 140.98 -157.94
N GLN A 411 56.71 140.17 -158.45
CA GLN A 411 56.88 140.00 -159.90
C GLN A 411 55.91 138.96 -160.51
N ALA A 412 55.34 138.06 -159.72
CA ALA A 412 54.49 136.98 -160.24
C ALA A 412 52.99 137.32 -160.35
N ARG A 413 52.44 138.19 -159.47
CA ARG A 413 50.99 138.53 -159.52
C ARG A 413 50.64 139.58 -160.56
N ALA A 414 51.56 140.52 -160.82
CA ALA A 414 51.44 141.47 -161.94
C ALA A 414 51.34 140.78 -163.31
N LEU A 415 51.86 139.55 -163.46
CA LEU A 415 51.83 138.77 -164.70
C LEU A 415 50.60 137.88 -164.86
N ARG A 416 49.86 137.55 -163.78
CA ARG A 416 48.88 136.45 -163.84
C ARG A 416 47.45 136.83 -164.19
N SER A 417 46.90 137.98 -163.80
CA SER A 417 45.50 138.32 -164.19
C SER A 417 45.30 139.69 -164.81
N ARG A 418 46.41 140.24 -165.31
CA ARG A 418 46.48 140.86 -166.66
C ARG A 418 45.89 139.95 -167.75
N ARG A 419 45.69 138.65 -167.46
CA ARG A 419 44.99 137.66 -168.28
C ARG A 419 43.45 137.65 -168.12
N GLU A 420 42.87 138.15 -167.02
CA GLU A 420 41.39 138.14 -166.84
C GLU A 420 40.70 139.41 -167.32
N ARG A 421 41.48 140.50 -167.52
CA ARG A 421 41.07 141.68 -168.31
C ARG A 421 40.68 141.38 -169.78
N LEU A 422 40.82 140.15 -170.29
CA LEU A 422 40.72 139.83 -171.72
C LEU A 422 39.62 138.82 -172.10
N ALA A 423 38.82 138.31 -171.16
CA ALA A 423 37.93 137.17 -171.45
C ALA A 423 36.40 137.39 -171.35
N ALA A 424 35.87 138.50 -170.84
CA ALA A 424 34.41 138.61 -170.69
C ALA A 424 33.83 140.05 -170.75
N GLU A 425 34.18 140.78 -171.79
CA GLU A 425 33.21 141.63 -172.50
C GLU A 425 32.93 140.93 -173.84
N ARG A 426 31.83 140.16 -173.90
CA ARG A 426 31.08 139.86 -175.12
C ARG A 426 29.63 139.64 -174.74
#